data_AF-A0A3P7J0U1-F1
#
_entry.id   AF-A0A3P7J0U1-F1
#
_cell.length_a   1.000
_cell.length_b   1.000
_cell.length_c   1.000
_cell.angle_alpha   90.00
_cell.angle_beta   90.00
_cell.angle_gamma   90.00
#
_symmetry.space_group_name_H-M   'P 1'
#
loop_
_entity.id
_entity.type
_entity.pdbx_description
1 polymer ?
#
loop_
_entity_poly.entity_id
_entity_poly.type
_entity_poly.pdbx_seq_one_letter_code
_entity_poly.pdbx_strand_id
1 'polypeptide(L)'
;MAAGKSDDDGSAMYAYYRDIVRQMMFANGDLEDPIPTCIELVLDIAKFQMVKALEDAWQFAKAAKKNSITLEDILTLFKHHKFILKRLLQFAKTAESVNELKRAAPRTAKLDEEREEESDAEDNLPTGR
;
A
#
# COMPACT_ATOMS: atom_id res chain seq x y z
N MET A 1 28.90 3.16 -19.53
CA MET A 1 27.67 2.37 -19.80
C MET A 1 27.08 1.99 -18.45
N ALA A 2 25.99 2.64 -18.04
CA ALA A 2 25.25 2.33 -16.82
C ALA A 2 23.75 2.46 -17.15
N ALA A 3 23.21 1.41 -17.77
CA ALA A 3 21.84 1.36 -18.27
C ALA A 3 21.20 0.01 -17.89
N GLY A 4 21.29 -0.36 -16.61
CA GLY A 4 20.77 -1.65 -16.12
C GLY A 4 20.15 -1.59 -14.72
N LYS A 5 19.82 -0.41 -14.21
CA LYS A 5 19.33 -0.21 -12.83
C LYS A 5 17.88 0.28 -12.75
N SER A 6 17.30 0.72 -13.87
CA SER A 6 15.93 1.26 -13.94
C SER A 6 14.86 0.19 -14.11
N ASP A 7 15.17 -0.89 -14.85
CA ASP A 7 14.16 -1.89 -15.22
C ASP A 7 13.86 -2.86 -14.06
N ASP A 8 14.85 -3.11 -13.21
CA ASP A 8 14.74 -3.95 -12.02
C ASP A 8 13.85 -3.31 -10.92
N ASP A 9 13.99 -1.99 -10.72
CA ASP A 9 13.22 -1.23 -9.73
C ASP A 9 11.71 -1.16 -10.08
N GLY A 10 11.40 -0.99 -11.38
CA GLY A 10 10.02 -1.00 -11.87
C GLY A 10 9.33 -2.35 -11.71
N SER A 11 10.07 -3.45 -11.91
CA SER A 11 9.56 -4.82 -11.72
C SER A 11 9.29 -5.13 -10.24
N ALA A 12 10.20 -4.75 -9.35
CA ALA A 12 10.04 -4.94 -7.91
C ALA A 12 8.85 -4.15 -7.35
N MET A 13 8.69 -2.89 -7.77
CA MET A 13 7.54 -2.06 -7.36
C MET A 13 6.21 -2.63 -7.85
N TYR A 14 6.18 -3.14 -9.08
CA TYR A 14 4.97 -3.77 -9.63
C TYR A 14 4.58 -5.02 -8.83
N ALA A 15 5.55 -5.90 -8.54
CA ALA A 15 5.32 -7.09 -7.72
C ALA A 15 4.77 -6.73 -6.33
N TYR A 16 5.33 -5.70 -5.69
CA TYR A 16 4.87 -5.19 -4.40
C TYR A 16 3.39 -4.73 -4.43
N TYR A 17 3.00 -3.92 -5.42
CA TYR A 17 1.62 -3.45 -5.52
C TYR A 17 0.64 -4.57 -5.88
N ARG A 18 1.08 -5.52 -6.70
CA ARG A 18 0.32 -6.71 -7.03
C ARG A 18 -0.02 -7.52 -5.77
N ASP A 19 0.95 -7.70 -4.87
CA ASP A 19 0.72 -8.40 -3.60
C ASP A 19 -0.22 -7.65 -2.66
N ILE A 20 -0.13 -6.32 -2.60
CA ILE A 20 -1.10 -5.51 -1.85
C ILE A 20 -2.52 -5.71 -2.38
N VAL A 21 -2.70 -5.65 -3.70
CA VAL A 21 -4.03 -5.86 -4.32
C VAL A 21 -4.55 -7.24 -4.00
N ARG A 22 -3.71 -8.28 -4.09
CA ARG A 22 -4.05 -9.65 -3.70
C ARG A 22 -4.58 -9.72 -2.26
N GLN A 23 -3.85 -9.14 -1.31
CA GLN A 23 -4.24 -9.11 0.11
C GLN A 23 -5.54 -8.33 0.32
N MET A 24 -5.73 -7.21 -0.39
CA MET A 24 -6.97 -6.43 -0.32
C MET A 24 -8.16 -7.19 -0.90
N MET A 25 -7.98 -7.95 -1.98
CA MET A 25 -9.05 -8.79 -2.56
C MET A 25 -9.49 -9.86 -1.56
N PHE A 26 -8.54 -10.57 -0.94
CA PHE A 26 -8.84 -11.54 0.11
C PHE A 26 -9.55 -10.91 1.31
N ALA A 27 -9.07 -9.76 1.80
CA ALA A 27 -9.70 -9.05 2.93
C ALA A 27 -11.13 -8.59 2.64
N ASN A 28 -11.51 -8.44 1.36
CA ASN A 28 -12.86 -8.09 0.93
C ASN A 28 -13.73 -9.32 0.59
N GLY A 29 -13.24 -10.53 0.84
CA GLY A 29 -13.99 -11.79 0.72
C GLY A 29 -13.79 -12.56 -0.59
N ASP A 30 -12.76 -12.22 -1.37
CA ASP A 30 -12.31 -13.08 -2.47
C ASP A 30 -11.51 -14.29 -1.95
N LEU A 31 -11.04 -15.15 -2.86
CA LEU A 31 -10.17 -16.28 -2.57
C LEU A 31 -8.83 -15.82 -1.97
N GLU A 32 -8.21 -16.69 -1.15
CA GLU A 32 -6.86 -16.46 -0.61
C GLU A 32 -5.80 -16.30 -1.72
N ASP A 33 -6.01 -17.04 -2.81
CA ASP A 33 -5.28 -16.88 -4.06
C ASP A 33 -6.26 -16.53 -5.20
N PRO A 34 -6.54 -15.23 -5.40
CA PRO A 34 -7.39 -14.76 -6.49
C PRO A 34 -6.77 -15.07 -7.86
N ILE A 35 -7.62 -15.18 -8.87
CA ILE A 35 -7.19 -15.42 -10.25
C ILE A 35 -6.19 -14.33 -10.68
N PRO A 36 -4.99 -14.68 -11.18
CA PRO A 36 -3.94 -13.71 -11.50
C PRO A 36 -4.40 -12.56 -12.39
N THR A 37 -5.16 -12.86 -13.45
CA THR A 37 -5.71 -11.85 -14.37
C THR A 37 -6.65 -10.87 -13.66
N CYS A 38 -7.40 -11.32 -12.65
CA CYS A 38 -8.27 -10.44 -11.88
C CYS A 38 -7.46 -9.48 -11.00
N ILE A 39 -6.35 -9.94 -10.42
CA ILE A 39 -5.42 -9.08 -9.66
C ILE A 39 -4.90 -7.96 -10.56
N GLU A 40 -4.46 -8.29 -11.79
CA GLU A 40 -3.97 -7.29 -12.75
C GLU A 40 -5.04 -6.27 -13.13
N LEU A 41 -6.26 -6.73 -13.40
CA LEU A 41 -7.38 -5.85 -13.72
C LEU A 41 -7.72 -4.89 -12.57
N VAL A 42 -7.74 -5.39 -11.34
CA VAL A 42 -8.00 -4.55 -10.16
C VAL A 42 -6.87 -3.55 -9.94
N LEU A 43 -5.62 -3.96 -10.14
CA LEU A 43 -4.45 -3.07 -10.05
C LEU A 43 -4.52 -1.96 -11.10
N ASP A 44 -4.87 -2.27 -12.34
CA ASP A 44 -5.04 -1.29 -13.42
C ASP A 44 -6.18 -0.31 -13.12
N ILE A 45 -7.31 -0.80 -12.60
CA ILE A 45 -8.43 0.04 -12.16
C ILE A 45 -7.97 0.96 -11.03
N ALA A 46 -7.28 0.45 -10.02
CA ALA A 46 -6.79 1.23 -8.89
C ALA A 46 -5.85 2.35 -9.36
N LYS A 47 -4.89 2.01 -10.24
CA LYS A 47 -3.98 2.98 -10.85
C LYS A 47 -4.72 4.08 -11.61
N PHE A 48 -5.70 3.71 -12.44
CA PHE A 48 -6.52 4.66 -13.17
C PHE A 48 -7.27 5.61 -12.22
N GLN A 49 -7.91 5.07 -11.19
CA GLN A 49 -8.66 5.86 -10.21
C GLN A 49 -7.75 6.81 -9.42
N MET A 50 -6.53 6.40 -9.07
CA MET A 50 -5.55 7.24 -8.38
C MET A 50 -5.13 8.44 -9.23
N VAL A 51 -4.78 8.20 -10.51
CA VAL A 51 -4.42 9.28 -11.44
C VAL A 51 -5.61 10.23 -11.60
N LYS A 52 -6.81 9.69 -11.80
CA LYS A 52 -8.00 10.51 -12.01
C LYS A 52 -8.33 11.37 -10.79
N ALA A 53 -8.20 10.82 -9.58
CA ALA A 53 -8.38 11.58 -8.35
C ALA A 53 -7.37 12.74 -8.23
N LEU A 54 -6.10 12.53 -8.60
CA LEU A 54 -5.10 13.60 -8.59
C LEU A 54 -5.37 14.67 -9.64
N GLU A 55 -5.84 14.31 -10.82
CA GLU A 55 -6.27 15.27 -11.85
C GLU A 55 -7.43 16.14 -11.35
N ASP A 56 -8.43 15.52 -10.73
CA ASP A 56 -9.60 16.24 -10.22
C ASP A 56 -9.20 17.14 -9.03
N ALA A 57 -8.35 16.67 -8.11
CA ALA A 57 -7.78 17.48 -7.04
C ALA A 57 -6.96 18.66 -7.57
N TRP A 58 -6.20 18.46 -8.64
CA TRP A 58 -5.44 19.53 -9.30
C TRP A 58 -6.35 20.62 -9.87
N GLN A 59 -7.52 20.27 -10.41
CA GLN A 59 -8.50 21.25 -10.86
C GLN A 59 -8.99 22.14 -9.71
N PHE A 60 -9.24 21.57 -8.52
CA PHE A 60 -9.59 22.35 -7.34
C PHE A 60 -8.46 23.28 -6.88
N ALA A 61 -7.23 22.77 -6.81
CA ALA A 61 -6.05 23.57 -6.46
C ALA A 61 -5.86 24.75 -7.42
N LYS A 62 -5.98 24.51 -8.73
CA LYS A 62 -5.87 25.52 -9.78
C LYS A 62 -6.99 26.56 -9.71
N ALA A 63 -8.23 26.14 -9.44
CA ALA A 63 -9.35 27.05 -9.23
C ALA A 63 -9.13 27.98 -8.02
N ALA A 64 -8.48 27.47 -6.98
CA ALA A 64 -8.04 28.23 -5.81
C ALA A 64 -6.73 29.04 -6.04
N LYS A 65 -6.19 29.07 -7.26
CA LYS A 65 -4.91 29.73 -7.62
C LYS A 65 -3.71 29.22 -6.81
N LYS A 66 -3.73 27.96 -6.37
CA LYS A 66 -2.62 27.28 -5.72
C LYS A 66 -1.75 26.57 -6.78
N ASN A 67 -0.46 26.42 -6.51
CA ASN A 67 0.50 25.71 -7.37
C ASN A 67 0.83 24.30 -6.86
N SER A 68 0.11 23.81 -5.85
CA SER A 68 0.34 22.52 -5.21
C SER A 68 -0.99 21.94 -4.72
N ILE A 69 -1.14 20.63 -4.81
CA ILE A 69 -2.30 19.91 -4.24
C ILE A 69 -2.12 19.81 -2.73
N THR A 70 -3.10 20.28 -1.97
CA THR A 70 -3.16 20.06 -0.52
C THR A 70 -4.07 18.87 -0.19
N LEU A 71 -3.98 18.36 1.04
CA LEU A 71 -4.87 17.30 1.52
C LEU A 71 -6.35 17.71 1.42
N GLU A 72 -6.66 18.98 1.66
CA GLU A 72 -8.02 19.52 1.55
C GLU A 72 -8.59 19.38 0.13
N ASP A 73 -7.74 19.55 -0.89
CA ASP A 73 -8.15 19.43 -2.29
C ASP A 73 -8.55 17.97 -2.61
N ILE A 74 -7.84 16.98 -2.04
CA ILE A 74 -8.17 15.56 -2.16
C ILE A 74 -9.43 15.22 -1.34
N LEU A 75 -9.54 15.68 -0.10
CA LEU A 75 -10.70 15.41 0.76
C LEU A 75 -12.01 15.99 0.18
N THR A 76 -11.90 17.08 -0.58
CA THR A 76 -13.03 17.70 -1.28
C THR A 76 -13.67 16.75 -2.30
N LEU A 77 -12.90 15.82 -2.89
CA LEU A 77 -13.44 14.79 -3.78
C LEU A 77 -14.47 13.89 -3.08
N PHE A 78 -14.29 13.69 -1.77
CA PHE A 78 -15.14 12.83 -0.95
C PHE A 78 -16.21 13.61 -0.17
N LYS A 79 -16.40 14.91 -0.40
CA LYS A 79 -17.30 15.77 0.39
C LYS A 79 -18.74 15.28 0.49
N HIS A 80 -19.22 14.57 -0.54
CA HIS A 80 -20.56 13.99 -0.56
C HIS A 80 -20.64 12.61 0.10
N HIS A 81 -19.51 11.96 0.34
CA HIS A 81 -19.40 10.62 0.91
C HIS A 81 -19.02 10.69 2.40
N LYS A 82 -19.95 11.17 3.23
CA LYS A 82 -19.74 11.38 4.69
C LYS A 82 -19.21 10.14 5.42
N PHE A 83 -19.63 8.94 5.01
CA PHE A 83 -19.15 7.69 5.61
C PHE A 83 -17.65 7.46 5.34
N ILE A 84 -17.19 7.71 4.11
CA ILE A 84 -15.78 7.57 3.72
C ILE A 84 -14.93 8.56 4.51
N LEU A 85 -15.35 9.83 4.56
CA LEU A 85 -14.65 10.86 5.35
C LEU A 85 -14.54 10.48 6.83
N LYS A 86 -15.63 9.96 7.43
CA LYS A 86 -15.61 9.51 8.83
C LYS A 86 -14.63 8.35 9.03
N ARG A 87 -14.57 7.41 8.09
CA ARG A 87 -13.63 6.27 8.13
C ARG A 87 -12.18 6.73 8.00
N LEU A 88 -11.89 7.67 7.09
CA LEU A 88 -10.56 8.26 6.94
C LEU A 88 -10.10 9.00 8.20
N LEU A 89 -10.99 9.80 8.81
CA LEU A 89 -10.69 10.48 10.07
C LEU A 89 -10.43 9.49 11.21
N GLN A 90 -11.23 8.43 11.31
CA GLN A 90 -11.02 7.39 12.32
C GLN A 90 -9.67 6.69 12.12
N PHE A 91 -9.33 6.36 10.87
CA PHE A 91 -8.03 5.77 10.54
C PHE A 91 -6.87 6.66 10.96
N ALA A 92 -6.93 7.97 10.63
CA ALA A 92 -5.90 8.93 11.01
C ALA A 92 -5.71 9.03 12.55
N LYS A 93 -6.83 9.11 13.29
CA LYS A 93 -6.80 9.13 14.77
C LYS A 93 -6.17 7.87 15.34
N THR A 94 -6.57 6.70 14.84
CA THR A 94 -6.02 5.43 15.30
C THR A 94 -4.53 5.32 14.98
N ALA A 95 -4.09 5.77 13.79
CA ALA A 95 -2.67 5.80 13.43
C ALA A 95 -1.84 6.71 14.35
N GLU A 96 -2.39 7.87 14.72
CA GLU A 96 -1.77 8.77 15.70
C GLU A 96 -1.63 8.11 17.08
N SER A 97 -2.71 7.53 17.61
CA SER A 97 -2.67 6.82 18.89
C SER A 97 -1.67 5.65 18.90
N VAL A 98 -1.58 4.89 17.80
CA VAL A 98 -0.58 3.82 17.66
C VAL A 98 0.83 4.39 17.68
N ASN A 99 1.08 5.52 17.01
CA ASN A 99 2.38 6.18 17.01
C ASN A 99 2.75 6.73 18.40
N GLU A 100 1.79 7.28 19.14
CA GLU A 100 1.98 7.71 20.53
C GLU A 100 2.35 6.52 21.43
N LEU A 101 1.61 5.42 21.32
CA LEU A 101 1.91 4.19 22.06
C LEU A 101 3.30 3.64 21.74
N LYS A 102 3.70 3.63 20.45
CA LYS A 102 5.06 3.24 20.03
C LYS A 102 6.15 4.14 20.60
N ARG A 103 5.87 5.44 20.78
CA ARG A 103 6.81 6.41 21.37
C ARG A 103 6.88 6.28 22.90
N ALA A 104 5.76 5.97 23.54
CA ALA A 104 5.66 5.79 24.99
C ALA A 104 6.11 4.40 25.45
N ALA A 105 6.12 3.40 24.56
CA ALA A 105 6.59 2.06 24.86
C ALA A 105 8.09 2.10 25.23
N PRO A 106 8.48 1.59 26.41
CA PRO A 106 9.90 1.43 26.74
C PRO A 106 10.51 0.48 25.70
N ARG A 107 11.57 0.93 25.01
CA ARG A 107 12.36 0.07 24.13
C ARG A 107 12.97 -1.05 24.98
N THR A 108 12.31 -2.20 25.03
CA THR A 108 12.89 -3.38 25.68
C THR A 108 13.98 -3.92 24.75
N ALA A 109 15.24 -3.67 25.11
CA ALA A 109 16.43 -4.15 24.40
C ALA A 109 16.49 -5.70 24.25
N LYS A 110 15.56 -6.45 24.85
CA LYS A 110 15.51 -7.91 24.83
C LYS A 110 14.68 -8.53 23.70
N LEU A 111 14.06 -7.72 22.83
CA LEU A 111 13.28 -8.22 21.69
C LEU A 111 13.92 -7.94 20.32
N ASP A 112 15.07 -7.23 20.27
CA ASP A 112 15.85 -7.01 19.04
C ASP A 112 16.94 -8.07 18.83
N GLU A 113 17.12 -9.03 19.76
CA GLU A 113 18.14 -10.09 19.64
C GLU A 113 17.68 -11.29 18.79
N GLU A 114 16.40 -11.39 18.41
CA GLU A 114 15.94 -12.38 17.43
C GLU A 114 16.06 -11.80 16.01
N ARG A 115 17.30 -11.48 15.63
CA ARG A 115 17.67 -11.20 14.25
C ARG A 115 17.70 -12.51 13.47
N GLU A 116 16.72 -12.69 12.60
CA GLU A 116 16.74 -13.45 11.33
C GLU A 116 17.84 -14.52 11.19
N GLU A 117 17.54 -15.75 11.58
CA GLU A 117 18.13 -16.94 10.94
C GLU A 117 17.02 -17.65 10.16
N GLU A 118 16.73 -17.16 8.95
CA GLU A 118 16.18 -18.03 7.90
C GLU A 118 17.23 -19.10 7.62
N SER A 119 17.06 -20.28 8.21
CA SER A 119 17.88 -21.43 7.84
C SER A 119 17.42 -21.92 6.47
N ASP A 120 18.13 -21.50 5.42
CA ASP A 120 18.16 -22.18 4.13
C ASP A 120 18.72 -23.60 4.34
N ALA A 121 17.86 -24.52 4.75
CA ALA A 121 18.11 -25.94 4.66
C ALA A 121 17.15 -26.51 3.60
N GLU A 122 17.61 -26.49 2.35
CA GLU A 122 17.04 -27.30 1.28
C GLU A 122 16.99 -28.77 1.75
N ASP A 123 15.79 -29.28 2.03
CA ASP A 123 15.55 -30.71 2.16
C ASP A 123 15.62 -31.35 0.76
N ASN A 124 16.84 -31.67 0.36
CA ASN A 124 17.15 -32.50 -0.79
C ASN A 124 16.73 -33.95 -0.47
N LEU A 125 15.48 -34.30 -0.79
CA LEU A 125 14.95 -35.67 -0.68
C LEU A 125 15.47 -36.54 -1.84
N PRO A 126 16.22 -37.63 -1.59
CA PRO A 126 16.60 -38.56 -2.65
C PRO A 126 15.39 -39.43 -3.01
N THR A 127 14.91 -39.32 -4.25
CA THR A 127 13.94 -40.24 -4.83
C THR A 127 14.59 -41.60 -5.08
N GLY A 128 14.43 -42.52 -4.13
CA GLY A 128 14.71 -43.93 -4.32
C GLY A 128 13.50 -44.65 -4.92
N ARG A 129 13.59 -45.05 -6.18
CA ARG A 129 13.35 -46.42 -6.70
C ARG A 129 13.46 -46.46 -8.21
#